data_AF-A0A7U3YIU3-F1
#
_entry.id   AF-A0A7U3YIU3-F1
#
_cell.length_a   1.000
_cell.length_b   1.000
_cell.length_c   1.000
_cell.angle_alpha   90.00
_cell.angle_beta   90.00
_cell.angle_gamma   90.00
#
_symmetry.space_group_name_H-M   'P 1'
#
loop_
_entity.id
_entity.type
_entity.pdbx_description
1 polymer ?
#
loop_
_entity_poly.entity_id
_entity_poly.type
_entity_poly.pdbx_seq_one_letter_code
_entity_poly.pdbx_strand_id
1 'polypeptide(L)'
;MFSGHTGHHPVRVSDAGTLRTLRFGTEERQSCIDLRNPHILQLAYTRWMSTALLLPPRLDKFLVLGLGGGALPHFLLHHHPQSSIDVVEKERLVIEVAYGYFRLPLHPGVRMIPQDALSFLRTPSSCGYDVAFLDIFGPGTMAPALFDPELYRRLLERLHPEGVLAINLWSGDKPLYQQAMEAAYRASDGRLVQMQVKRRSNVIVLLFPEEIPHRAIKKARKHSVEHQQRYDLDFPQYLKRLCRANRFSLLASLLR
;
A
#
# COMPACT_ATOMS: atom_id res chain seq x y z
N MET A 1 -26.15 -6.04 -0.15
CA MET A 1 -25.39 -6.99 0.70
C MET A 1 -25.01 -8.20 -0.15
N PHE A 2 -23.73 -8.61 -0.12
CA PHE A 2 -23.21 -9.75 -0.86
C PHE A 2 -22.53 -10.75 0.08
N SER A 3 -22.64 -12.04 -0.22
CA SER A 3 -21.87 -13.10 0.43
C SER A 3 -21.44 -14.13 -0.61
N GLY A 4 -20.17 -14.51 -0.60
CA GLY A 4 -19.57 -15.51 -1.50
C GLY A 4 -18.32 -16.12 -0.88
N HIS A 5 -17.52 -16.82 -1.68
CA HIS A 5 -16.27 -17.43 -1.22
C HIS A 5 -15.16 -17.31 -2.27
N THR A 6 -13.93 -17.06 -1.83
CA THR A 6 -12.69 -17.19 -2.61
C THR A 6 -11.92 -18.40 -2.11
N GLY A 7 -11.94 -19.51 -2.85
CA GLY A 7 -11.51 -20.81 -2.32
C GLY A 7 -12.33 -21.19 -1.07
N HIS A 8 -11.65 -21.36 0.07
CA HIS A 8 -12.29 -21.65 1.37
C HIS A 8 -12.61 -20.40 2.21
N HIS A 9 -12.41 -19.19 1.68
CA HIS A 9 -12.51 -17.95 2.47
C HIS A 9 -13.82 -17.21 2.18
N PRO A 10 -14.69 -17.01 3.19
CA PRO A 10 -15.93 -16.27 2.99
C PRO A 10 -15.65 -14.81 2.64
N VAL A 11 -16.25 -14.30 1.57
CA VAL A 11 -16.22 -12.90 1.18
C VAL A 11 -17.58 -12.28 1.49
N ARG A 12 -17.62 -11.21 2.28
CA ARG A 12 -18.86 -10.49 2.60
C ARG A 12 -18.74 -9.02 2.30
N VAL A 13 -19.77 -8.47 1.66
CA VAL A 13 -19.98 -7.02 1.52
C VAL A 13 -21.20 -6.63 2.32
N SER A 14 -20.99 -5.77 3.32
CA SER A 14 -22.06 -5.15 4.08
C SER A 14 -22.28 -3.70 3.66
N ASP A 15 -23.54 -3.29 3.73
CA ASP A 15 -24.00 -1.97 3.31
C ASP A 15 -24.48 -1.21 4.57
N ALA A 16 -23.98 0.00 4.78
CA ALA A 16 -24.43 0.89 5.85
C ALA A 16 -24.59 2.30 5.27
N GLY A 17 -25.79 2.59 4.75
CA GLY A 17 -26.05 3.79 3.96
C GLY A 17 -25.14 3.83 2.72
N THR A 18 -24.26 4.82 2.65
CA THR A 18 -23.31 4.99 1.54
C THR A 18 -22.01 4.24 1.76
N LEU A 19 -21.76 3.72 2.96
CA LEU A 19 -20.58 2.90 3.23
C LEU A 19 -20.78 1.49 2.72
N ARG A 20 -19.73 0.97 2.07
CA ARG A 20 -19.56 -0.43 1.72
C ARG A 20 -18.34 -0.95 2.47
N THR A 21 -18.46 -2.12 3.08
CA THR A 21 -17.37 -2.76 3.83
C THR A 21 -17.13 -4.17 3.32
N LEU A 22 -15.88 -4.48 2.97
CA LEU A 22 -15.44 -5.81 2.57
C LEU A 22 -14.81 -6.53 3.76
N ARG A 23 -15.17 -7.81 3.93
CA ARG A 23 -14.60 -8.70 4.96
C ARG A 23 -14.27 -10.07 4.39
N PHE A 24 -13.24 -10.72 4.94
CA PHE A 24 -12.84 -12.09 4.61
C PHE A 24 -13.01 -13.02 5.81
N GLY A 25 -14.20 -13.58 6.00
CA GLY A 25 -14.49 -14.59 7.03
C GLY A 25 -14.35 -14.14 8.49
N THR A 26 -13.85 -12.92 8.75
CA THR A 26 -13.56 -12.37 10.08
C THR A 26 -14.21 -11.00 10.31
N GLU A 27 -14.13 -10.48 11.53
CA GLU A 27 -14.65 -9.16 11.92
C GLU A 27 -13.72 -7.99 11.57
N GLU A 28 -12.53 -8.25 11.01
CA GLU A 28 -11.64 -7.22 10.50
C GLU A 28 -12.15 -6.68 9.16
N ARG A 29 -12.06 -5.36 8.98
CA ARG A 29 -12.43 -4.71 7.71
C ARG A 29 -11.23 -4.80 6.78
N GLN A 30 -11.43 -5.47 5.66
CA GLN A 30 -10.43 -5.56 4.59
C GLN A 30 -10.48 -4.32 3.70
N SER A 31 -11.68 -3.80 3.46
CA SER A 31 -11.84 -2.50 2.80
C SER A 31 -13.09 -1.79 3.29
N CYS A 32 -13.10 -0.47 3.19
CA CYS A 32 -14.26 0.36 3.50
C CYS A 32 -14.23 1.59 2.59
N ILE A 33 -15.34 1.88 1.91
CA ILE A 33 -15.48 2.97 0.95
C ILE A 33 -16.83 3.65 1.15
N ASP A 34 -16.85 4.98 1.21
CA ASP A 34 -18.08 5.77 1.08
C ASP A 34 -18.35 6.01 -0.40
N LEU A 35 -19.43 5.43 -0.94
CA LEU A 35 -19.78 5.54 -2.36
C LEU A 35 -20.07 6.98 -2.82
N ARG A 36 -20.29 7.94 -1.91
CA ARG A 36 -20.39 9.36 -2.27
C ARG A 36 -19.04 10.01 -2.52
N ASN A 37 -18.02 9.59 -1.78
CA ASN A 37 -16.67 10.15 -1.84
C ASN A 37 -15.66 8.99 -1.83
N PRO A 38 -15.60 8.18 -2.90
CA PRO A 38 -14.87 6.91 -2.88
C PRO A 38 -13.34 7.09 -2.81
N HIS A 39 -12.85 8.28 -3.15
CA HIS A 39 -11.45 8.67 -3.00
C HIS A 39 -11.05 8.86 -1.53
N ILE A 40 -11.99 9.13 -0.60
CA ILE A 40 -11.66 9.28 0.81
C ILE A 40 -11.36 7.91 1.42
N LEU A 41 -10.07 7.66 1.64
CA LEU A 41 -9.58 6.46 2.30
C LEU A 41 -10.22 6.32 3.69
N GLN A 42 -10.96 5.26 3.96
CA GLN A 42 -11.65 5.08 5.25
C GLN A 42 -10.79 4.36 6.29
N LEU A 43 -9.92 3.45 5.85
CA LEU A 43 -9.05 2.68 6.73
C LEU A 43 -7.78 3.47 7.07
N ALA A 44 -7.37 3.42 8.33
CA ALA A 44 -6.24 4.23 8.78
C ALA A 44 -4.93 3.83 8.10
N TYR A 45 -4.67 2.54 7.90
CA TYR A 45 -3.39 2.10 7.33
C TYR A 45 -3.20 2.59 5.88
N THR A 46 -4.27 2.61 5.06
CA THR A 46 -4.16 3.09 3.66
C THR A 46 -3.79 4.58 3.61
N ARG A 47 -4.34 5.40 4.53
CA ARG A 47 -3.94 6.81 4.68
C ARG A 47 -2.46 6.96 5.01
N TRP A 48 -1.93 6.09 5.86
CA TRP A 48 -0.52 6.11 6.25
C TRP A 48 0.39 5.60 5.11
N MET A 49 -0.05 4.60 4.34
CA MET A 49 0.65 4.14 3.14
C MET A 49 0.83 5.26 2.11
N SER A 50 -0.16 6.16 1.97
CA SER A 50 -0.09 7.32 1.07
C SER A 50 1.07 8.28 1.37
N THR A 51 1.78 8.15 2.51
CA THR A 51 3.04 8.88 2.76
C THR A 51 4.09 8.60 1.68
N ALA A 52 4.02 7.43 1.04
CA ALA A 52 4.90 7.06 -0.07
C ALA A 52 4.80 8.03 -1.26
N LEU A 53 3.63 8.65 -1.49
CA LEU A 53 3.43 9.62 -2.57
C LEU A 53 4.25 10.90 -2.43
N LEU A 54 4.87 11.14 -1.27
CA LEU A 54 5.61 12.38 -1.00
C LEU A 54 7.11 12.27 -1.34
N LEU A 55 7.58 11.09 -1.72
CA LEU A 55 9.01 10.79 -1.80
C LEU A 55 9.57 10.81 -3.24
N PRO A 56 8.91 10.17 -4.23
CA PRO A 56 9.40 10.21 -5.60
C PRO A 56 9.28 11.60 -6.22
N PRO A 57 10.11 11.93 -7.23
CA PRO A 57 10.02 13.20 -7.95
C PRO A 57 8.83 13.27 -8.92
N ARG A 58 8.24 12.12 -9.28
CA ARG A 58 7.12 11.97 -10.22
C ARG A 58 6.11 10.95 -9.69
N LEU A 59 4.87 11.03 -10.19
CA LEU A 59 3.74 10.24 -9.71
C LEU A 59 2.83 9.86 -10.90
N ASP A 60 3.47 9.29 -11.93
CA ASP A 60 2.86 8.96 -13.21
C ASP A 60 2.51 7.48 -13.30
N LYS A 61 3.23 6.60 -12.58
CA LYS A 61 3.04 5.14 -12.64
C LYS A 61 2.95 4.50 -11.26
N PHE A 62 1.84 3.81 -11.02
CA PHE A 62 1.56 3.12 -9.77
C PHE A 62 1.38 1.62 -9.97
N LEU A 63 1.84 0.85 -8.99
CA LEU A 63 1.54 -0.58 -8.85
C LEU A 63 0.78 -0.80 -7.55
N VAL A 64 -0.34 -1.50 -7.58
CA VAL A 64 -1.12 -1.89 -6.40
C VAL A 64 -1.27 -3.41 -6.39
N LEU A 65 -0.69 -4.07 -5.39
CA LEU A 65 -0.78 -5.52 -5.19
C LEU A 65 -1.73 -5.79 -4.03
N GLY A 66 -2.87 -6.40 -4.35
CA GLY A 66 -4.03 -6.51 -3.47
C GLY A 66 -5.03 -5.40 -3.75
N LEU A 67 -6.18 -5.76 -4.32
CA LEU A 67 -7.21 -4.79 -4.69
C LEU A 67 -8.12 -4.44 -3.51
N GLY A 68 -8.54 -5.47 -2.75
CA GLY A 68 -9.59 -5.34 -1.75
C GLY A 68 -10.87 -4.74 -2.36
N GLY A 69 -11.39 -3.66 -1.76
CA GLY A 69 -12.53 -2.92 -2.30
C GLY A 69 -12.15 -1.85 -3.34
N GLY A 70 -10.87 -1.66 -3.66
CA GLY A 70 -10.42 -0.64 -4.61
C GLY A 70 -10.16 0.75 -4.01
N ALA A 71 -9.97 0.86 -2.69
CA ALA A 71 -9.78 2.15 -2.02
C ALA A 71 -8.54 2.92 -2.51
N LEU A 72 -7.40 2.24 -2.67
CA LEU A 72 -6.18 2.87 -3.20
C LEU A 72 -6.35 3.30 -4.66
N PRO A 73 -6.83 2.46 -5.60
CA PRO A 73 -7.15 2.91 -6.96
C PRO A 73 -8.08 4.13 -7.03
N HIS A 74 -9.16 4.15 -6.24
CA HIS A 74 -10.06 5.31 -6.17
C HIS A 74 -9.34 6.60 -5.74
N PHE A 75 -8.52 6.50 -4.68
CA PHE A 75 -7.73 7.62 -4.17
C PHE A 75 -6.69 8.11 -5.20
N LEU A 76 -5.95 7.19 -5.81
CA LEU A 76 -4.91 7.51 -6.80
C LEU A 76 -5.51 8.15 -8.05
N LEU A 77 -6.60 7.63 -8.59
CA LEU A 77 -7.27 8.22 -9.76
C LEU A 77 -7.80 9.62 -9.50
N HIS A 78 -8.29 9.88 -8.29
CA HIS A 78 -8.78 11.20 -7.94
C HIS A 78 -7.65 12.24 -7.86
N HIS A 79 -6.54 11.92 -7.22
CA HIS A 79 -5.42 12.87 -7.03
C HIS A 79 -4.42 12.89 -8.19
N HIS A 80 -4.39 11.84 -9.02
CA HIS A 80 -3.49 11.65 -10.16
C HIS A 80 -4.26 11.09 -11.38
N PRO A 81 -5.22 11.83 -11.96
CA PRO A 81 -6.10 11.32 -13.01
C PRO A 81 -5.38 10.95 -14.31
N GLN A 82 -4.17 11.47 -14.52
CA GLN A 82 -3.34 11.18 -15.70
C GLN A 82 -2.37 10.01 -15.48
N SER A 83 -2.32 9.45 -14.26
CA SER A 83 -1.41 8.33 -13.96
C SER A 83 -1.91 7.02 -14.57
N SER A 84 -0.97 6.09 -14.78
CA SER A 84 -1.26 4.69 -15.05
C SER A 84 -1.14 3.89 -13.77
N ILE A 85 -2.13 3.06 -13.46
CA ILE A 85 -2.23 2.23 -12.27
C ILE A 85 -2.39 0.78 -12.71
N ASP A 86 -1.39 -0.03 -12.42
CA ASP A 86 -1.51 -1.48 -12.52
C ASP A 86 -2.02 -2.02 -11.19
N VAL A 87 -3.14 -2.75 -11.23
CA VAL A 87 -3.72 -3.40 -10.06
C VAL A 87 -3.65 -4.91 -10.24
N VAL A 88 -2.92 -5.59 -9.35
CA VAL A 88 -2.73 -7.04 -9.36
C VAL A 88 -3.57 -7.66 -8.25
N GLU A 89 -4.52 -8.48 -8.64
CA GLU A 89 -5.42 -9.20 -7.73
C GLU A 89 -5.62 -10.62 -8.23
N LYS A 90 -5.43 -11.61 -7.36
CA LYS A 90 -5.53 -13.03 -7.74
C LYS A 90 -6.97 -13.53 -7.71
N GLU A 91 -7.78 -12.98 -6.82
CA GLU A 91 -9.13 -13.46 -6.57
C GLU A 91 -10.13 -12.76 -7.49
N ARG A 92 -10.61 -13.46 -8.51
CA ARG A 92 -11.60 -12.91 -9.46
C ARG A 92 -12.85 -12.36 -8.77
N LEU A 93 -13.31 -13.02 -7.71
CA LEU A 93 -14.46 -12.55 -6.94
C LEU A 93 -14.23 -11.19 -6.29
N VAL A 94 -13.00 -10.91 -5.84
CA VAL A 94 -12.65 -9.60 -5.24
C VAL A 94 -12.71 -8.52 -6.31
N ILE A 95 -12.25 -8.81 -7.54
CA ILE A 95 -12.34 -7.91 -8.69
C ILE A 95 -13.81 -7.62 -9.03
N GLU A 96 -14.63 -8.65 -9.16
CA GLU A 96 -16.06 -8.51 -9.43
C GLU A 96 -16.77 -7.70 -8.35
N VAL A 97 -16.43 -7.94 -7.08
CA VAL A 97 -16.95 -7.20 -5.94
C VAL A 97 -16.54 -5.73 -5.98
N ALA A 98 -15.28 -5.43 -6.31
CA ALA A 98 -14.77 -4.06 -6.40
C ALA A 98 -15.50 -3.24 -7.48
N TYR A 99 -15.71 -3.83 -8.66
CA TYR A 99 -16.46 -3.17 -9.73
C TYR A 99 -17.96 -3.09 -9.42
N GLY A 100 -18.58 -4.19 -8.99
CA GLY A 100 -20.03 -4.29 -8.81
C GLY A 100 -20.57 -3.57 -7.56
N TYR A 101 -19.87 -3.67 -6.44
CA TYR A 101 -20.36 -3.15 -5.14
C TYR A 101 -19.63 -1.89 -4.67
N PHE A 102 -18.33 -1.76 -5.00
CA PHE A 102 -17.50 -0.61 -4.60
C PHE A 102 -17.35 0.44 -5.71
N ARG A 103 -17.99 0.23 -6.87
CA ARG A 103 -18.05 1.17 -8.00
C ARG A 103 -16.66 1.62 -8.46
N LEU A 104 -15.68 0.73 -8.43
CA LEU A 104 -14.38 1.01 -9.04
C LEU A 104 -14.60 1.42 -10.51
N PRO A 105 -14.10 2.59 -10.97
CA PRO A 105 -14.39 3.06 -12.31
C PRO A 105 -13.64 2.23 -13.36
N LEU A 106 -14.30 1.98 -14.49
CA LEU A 106 -13.62 1.55 -15.71
C LEU A 106 -12.90 2.78 -16.28
N HIS A 107 -11.59 2.85 -16.07
CA HIS A 107 -10.78 4.00 -16.46
C HIS A 107 -9.59 3.53 -17.31
N PRO A 108 -9.24 4.20 -18.42
CA PRO A 108 -8.13 3.79 -19.28
C PRO A 108 -6.76 3.81 -18.57
N GLY A 109 -6.63 4.64 -17.53
CA GLY A 109 -5.46 4.68 -16.66
C GLY A 109 -5.40 3.55 -15.62
N VAL A 110 -6.39 2.65 -15.53
CA VAL A 110 -6.36 1.48 -14.63
C VAL A 110 -6.31 0.21 -15.45
N ARG A 111 -5.24 -0.57 -15.26
CA ARG A 111 -5.12 -1.92 -15.82
C ARG A 111 -5.26 -2.95 -14.71
N MET A 112 -6.36 -3.69 -14.76
CA MET A 112 -6.60 -4.82 -13.85
C MET A 112 -5.89 -6.07 -14.36
N ILE A 113 -5.09 -6.70 -13.49
CA ILE A 113 -4.27 -7.87 -13.80
C ILE A 113 -4.71 -9.01 -12.87
N PRO A 114 -5.56 -9.93 -13.36
CA PRO A 114 -6.12 -11.02 -12.54
C PRO A 114 -5.09 -12.15 -12.33
N GLN A 115 -4.05 -11.88 -11.53
CA GLN A 115 -2.92 -12.79 -11.29
C GLN A 115 -2.45 -12.73 -9.84
N ASP A 116 -1.78 -13.80 -9.42
CA ASP A 116 -0.98 -13.80 -8.18
C ASP A 116 0.21 -12.84 -8.27
N ALA A 117 0.50 -12.15 -7.17
CA ALA A 117 1.56 -11.14 -7.07
C ALA A 117 2.94 -11.70 -7.41
N LEU A 118 3.30 -12.89 -6.89
CA LEU A 118 4.59 -13.51 -7.19
C LEU A 118 4.67 -13.93 -8.66
N SER A 119 3.56 -14.41 -9.21
CA SER A 119 3.47 -14.80 -10.62
C SER A 119 3.66 -13.60 -11.54
N PHE A 120 2.99 -12.48 -11.26
CA PHE A 120 3.18 -11.21 -11.97
C PHE A 120 4.65 -10.75 -11.94
N LEU A 121 5.30 -10.86 -10.79
CA LEU A 121 6.69 -10.44 -10.60
C LEU A 121 7.73 -11.38 -11.23
N ARG A 122 7.36 -12.58 -11.66
CA ARG A 122 8.26 -13.50 -12.38
C ARG A 122 8.42 -13.12 -13.85
N THR A 123 7.41 -12.51 -14.46
CA THR A 123 7.46 -12.14 -15.89
C THR A 123 8.32 -10.91 -16.09
N PRO A 124 9.44 -10.98 -16.84
CA PRO A 124 10.26 -9.80 -17.12
C PRO A 124 9.41 -8.67 -17.72
N SER A 125 9.41 -7.50 -17.10
CA SER A 125 8.82 -6.28 -17.69
C SER A 125 9.75 -5.11 -17.45
N SER A 126 9.52 -4.04 -18.21
CA SER A 126 10.16 -2.75 -17.95
C SER A 126 9.93 -2.31 -16.51
N CYS A 127 11.00 -1.89 -15.85
CA CYS A 127 11.00 -1.16 -14.59
C CYS A 127 10.34 0.22 -14.77
N GLY A 128 9.96 0.87 -13.67
CA GLY A 128 9.63 2.29 -13.66
C GLY A 128 8.33 2.69 -12.96
N TYR A 129 7.82 1.91 -12.00
CA TYR A 129 6.78 2.44 -11.12
C TYR A 129 7.37 3.45 -10.15
N ASP A 130 6.70 4.59 -9.96
CA ASP A 130 7.11 5.59 -8.98
C ASP A 130 6.75 5.14 -7.56
N VAL A 131 5.58 4.53 -7.40
CA VAL A 131 5.14 3.95 -6.13
C VAL A 131 4.49 2.59 -6.35
N ALA A 132 4.93 1.60 -5.58
CA ALA A 132 4.25 0.33 -5.44
C ALA A 132 3.61 0.23 -4.05
N PHE A 133 2.37 -0.26 -3.98
CA PHE A 133 1.65 -0.56 -2.75
C PHE A 133 1.49 -2.07 -2.63
N LEU A 134 1.97 -2.65 -1.53
CA LEU A 134 1.84 -4.05 -1.19
C LEU A 134 0.92 -4.21 0.01
N ASP A 135 -0.32 -4.63 -0.25
CA ASP A 135 -1.38 -4.79 0.74
C ASP A 135 -2.03 -6.17 0.59
N ILE A 136 -1.22 -7.22 0.76
CA ILE A 136 -1.66 -8.60 0.65
C ILE A 136 -1.77 -9.25 2.03
N PHE A 137 -2.92 -9.85 2.31
CA PHE A 137 -3.17 -10.59 3.54
C PHE A 137 -3.72 -11.97 3.24
N GLY A 138 -3.33 -12.92 4.09
CA GLY A 138 -3.99 -14.20 4.19
C GLY A 138 -5.23 -14.11 5.09
N PRO A 139 -5.97 -15.21 5.23
CA PRO A 139 -7.12 -15.29 6.12
C PRO A 139 -6.67 -15.12 7.58
N GLY A 140 -7.00 -13.97 8.18
CA GLY A 140 -6.67 -13.66 9.58
C GLY A 140 -5.18 -13.48 9.90
N THR A 141 -4.29 -13.48 8.90
CA THR A 141 -2.84 -13.34 9.10
C THR A 141 -2.14 -12.74 7.87
N MET A 142 -0.86 -12.42 7.98
CA MET A 142 -0.02 -11.98 6.86
C MET A 142 0.15 -13.11 5.84
N ALA A 143 0.16 -12.76 4.54
CA ALA A 143 0.37 -13.75 3.49
C ALA A 143 1.81 -14.32 3.57
N PRO A 144 2.02 -15.64 3.39
CA PRO A 144 3.35 -16.26 3.46
C PRO A 144 4.41 -15.62 2.55
N ALA A 145 3.98 -15.05 1.42
CA ALA A 145 4.87 -14.33 0.50
C ALA A 145 5.60 -13.16 1.17
N LEU A 146 5.04 -12.56 2.23
CA LEU A 146 5.67 -11.47 2.98
C LEU A 146 6.89 -11.93 3.81
N PHE A 147 7.10 -13.24 3.98
CA PHE A 147 8.25 -13.79 4.70
C PHE A 147 9.41 -14.14 3.77
N ASP A 148 9.22 -14.01 2.45
CA ASP A 148 10.22 -14.30 1.43
C ASP A 148 10.92 -12.99 0.95
N PRO A 149 12.24 -12.84 1.16
CA PRO A 149 13.00 -11.70 0.63
C PRO A 149 12.86 -11.50 -0.88
N GLU A 150 12.65 -12.58 -1.63
CA GLU A 150 12.58 -12.55 -3.09
C GLU A 150 11.38 -11.73 -3.61
N LEU A 151 10.25 -11.73 -2.87
CA LEU A 151 9.09 -10.89 -3.17
C LEU A 151 9.50 -9.41 -3.24
N TYR A 152 10.15 -8.94 -2.17
CA TYR A 152 10.55 -7.54 -2.03
C TYR A 152 11.63 -7.17 -3.04
N ARG A 153 12.61 -8.06 -3.27
CA ARG A 153 13.68 -7.83 -4.24
C ARG A 153 13.11 -7.62 -5.64
N ARG A 154 12.20 -8.50 -6.08
CA ARG A 154 11.51 -8.36 -7.37
C ARG A 154 10.66 -7.11 -7.44
N LEU A 155 10.02 -6.69 -6.35
CA LEU A 155 9.26 -5.45 -6.33
C LEU A 155 10.16 -4.22 -6.47
N LEU A 156 11.28 -4.18 -5.76
CA LEU A 156 12.27 -3.12 -5.88
C LEU A 156 12.81 -3.03 -7.30
N GLU A 157 13.04 -4.16 -7.97
CA GLU A 157 13.43 -4.20 -9.39
C GLU A 157 12.36 -3.60 -10.34
N ARG A 158 11.08 -3.57 -9.96
CA ARG A 158 10.03 -2.93 -10.79
C ARG A 158 9.95 -1.43 -10.59
N LEU A 159 10.54 -0.89 -9.54
CA LEU A 159 10.46 0.54 -9.26
C LEU A 159 11.40 1.35 -10.16
N HIS A 160 11.07 2.62 -10.32
CA HIS A 160 12.05 3.63 -10.70
C HIS A 160 13.16 3.71 -9.62
N PRO A 161 14.42 4.04 -9.94
CA PRO A 161 15.49 4.17 -8.93
C PRO A 161 15.19 5.14 -7.77
N GLU A 162 14.35 6.15 -8.02
CA GLU A 162 13.84 7.08 -7.00
C GLU A 162 12.41 6.75 -6.51
N GLY A 163 11.92 5.56 -6.85
CA GLY A 163 10.61 5.06 -6.46
C GLY A 163 10.58 4.53 -5.03
N VAL A 164 9.39 4.16 -4.57
CA VAL A 164 9.19 3.62 -3.22
C VAL A 164 8.18 2.48 -3.21
N LEU A 165 8.49 1.44 -2.45
CA LEU A 165 7.56 0.37 -2.10
C LEU A 165 6.94 0.66 -0.73
N ALA A 166 5.62 0.80 -0.67
CA ALA A 166 4.85 0.96 0.56
C ALA A 166 4.15 -0.34 0.94
N ILE A 167 4.41 -0.84 2.15
CA ILE A 167 3.95 -2.15 2.61
C ILE A 167 3.12 -1.98 3.87
N ASN A 168 1.96 -2.64 3.92
CA ASN A 168 1.19 -2.79 5.15
C ASN A 168 1.54 -4.12 5.83
N LEU A 169 2.22 -4.06 6.98
CA LEU A 169 2.49 -5.22 7.83
C LEU A 169 1.61 -5.20 9.08
N TRP A 170 1.40 -6.37 9.68
CA TRP A 170 0.63 -6.51 10.91
C TRP A 170 1.49 -7.01 12.06
N SER A 171 1.65 -6.19 13.10
CA SER A 171 2.44 -6.47 14.30
C SER A 171 1.65 -7.14 15.43
N GLY A 172 0.42 -7.60 15.16
CA GLY A 172 -0.38 -8.35 16.14
C GLY A 172 0.18 -9.73 16.45
N ASP A 173 0.77 -10.39 15.44
CA ASP A 173 1.59 -11.59 15.59
C ASP A 173 3.07 -11.18 15.53
N LYS A 174 3.73 -11.12 16.70
CA LYS A 174 5.12 -10.63 16.81
C LYS A 174 6.12 -11.51 16.04
N PRO A 175 6.11 -12.86 16.17
CA PRO A 175 6.98 -13.72 15.36
C PRO A 175 6.85 -13.50 13.86
N LEU A 176 5.63 -13.51 13.31
CA LEU A 176 5.43 -13.33 11.87
C LEU A 176 5.82 -11.92 11.41
N TYR A 177 5.56 -10.90 12.24
CA TYR A 177 6.00 -9.54 11.96
C TYR A 177 7.52 -9.43 11.89
N GLN A 178 8.25 -10.07 12.81
CA GLN A 178 9.71 -10.08 12.79
C GLN A 178 10.23 -10.78 11.53
N GLN A 179 9.65 -11.91 11.13
CA GLN A 179 10.03 -12.60 9.90
C GLN A 179 9.82 -11.72 8.65
N ALA A 180 8.68 -11.03 8.56
CA ALA A 180 8.41 -10.12 7.44
C ALA A 180 9.38 -8.93 7.41
N MET A 181 9.68 -8.34 8.58
CA MET A 181 10.65 -7.26 8.69
C MET A 181 12.08 -7.70 8.33
N GLU A 182 12.50 -8.89 8.75
CA GLU A 182 13.80 -9.45 8.37
C GLU A 182 13.90 -9.69 6.87
N ALA A 183 12.84 -10.23 6.25
CA ALA A 183 12.79 -10.44 4.81
C ALA A 183 12.89 -9.11 4.03
N ALA A 184 12.13 -8.09 4.46
CA ALA A 184 12.19 -6.75 3.89
C ALA A 184 13.57 -6.09 4.09
N TYR A 185 14.19 -6.26 5.27
CA TYR A 185 15.53 -5.75 5.56
C TYR A 185 16.58 -6.39 4.65
N ARG A 186 16.59 -7.72 4.52
CA ARG A 186 17.54 -8.44 3.65
C ARG A 186 17.39 -8.05 2.19
N ALA A 187 16.16 -7.94 1.69
CA ALA A 187 15.90 -7.60 0.30
C ALA A 187 16.29 -6.16 -0.08
N SER A 188 16.21 -5.24 0.88
CA SER A 188 16.56 -3.83 0.69
C SER A 188 17.95 -3.46 1.18
N ASP A 189 18.73 -4.41 1.71
CA ASP A 189 20.00 -4.13 2.40
C ASP A 189 19.87 -3.02 3.46
N GLY A 190 18.80 -3.08 4.25
CA GLY A 190 18.48 -2.10 5.29
C GLY A 190 17.99 -0.74 4.80
N ARG A 191 17.76 -0.55 3.49
CA ARG A 191 17.21 0.69 2.90
C ARG A 191 15.70 0.77 3.08
N LEU A 192 15.28 0.82 4.34
CA LEU A 192 13.88 0.93 4.72
C LEU A 192 13.65 1.93 5.86
N VAL A 193 12.42 2.43 5.94
CA VAL A 193 11.91 3.21 7.07
C VAL A 193 10.53 2.69 7.44
N GLN A 194 10.16 2.77 8.73
CA GLN A 194 8.88 2.25 9.21
C GLN A 194 8.11 3.24 10.08
N MET A 195 6.80 3.07 10.15
CA MET A 195 5.92 3.84 11.03
C MET A 195 4.71 3.03 11.50
N GLN A 196 4.54 2.92 12.81
CA GLN A 196 3.36 2.30 13.42
C GLN A 196 2.14 3.22 13.29
N VAL A 197 1.05 2.68 12.73
CA VAL A 197 -0.26 3.34 12.65
C VAL A 197 -0.82 3.55 14.06
N LYS A 198 -1.27 4.77 14.34
CA LYS A 198 -1.73 5.18 15.68
C LYS A 198 -2.84 4.27 16.21
N ARG A 199 -2.65 3.69 17.41
CA ARG A 199 -3.62 2.82 18.12
C ARG A 199 -4.07 1.60 17.29
N ARG A 200 -3.23 1.12 16.37
CA ARG A 200 -3.48 -0.05 15.52
C ARG A 200 -2.24 -0.92 15.48
N SER A 201 -2.42 -2.20 15.18
CA SER A 201 -1.31 -3.15 14.95
C SER A 201 -0.76 -3.09 13.53
N ASN A 202 -1.19 -2.14 12.68
CA ASN A 202 -0.61 -1.94 11.35
C ASN A 202 0.72 -1.18 11.45
N VAL A 203 1.74 -1.67 10.77
CA VAL A 203 3.02 -1.00 10.55
C VAL A 203 3.18 -0.74 9.07
N ILE A 204 3.39 0.53 8.70
CA ILE A 204 3.72 0.87 7.32
C ILE A 204 5.24 0.86 7.19
N VAL A 205 5.74 0.09 6.23
CA VAL A 205 7.16 0.01 5.89
C VAL A 205 7.35 0.58 4.50
N LEU A 206 8.30 1.48 4.33
CA LEU A 206 8.71 2.04 3.05
C LEU A 206 10.09 1.49 2.70
N LEU A 207 10.21 0.83 1.57
CA LEU A 207 11.44 0.25 1.02
C LEU A 207 11.88 1.04 -0.21
N PHE A 208 13.20 1.17 -0.40
CA PHE A 208 13.78 1.93 -1.51
C PHE A 208 14.74 1.07 -2.33
N PRO A 209 14.76 1.24 -3.67
CA PRO A 209 15.59 0.43 -4.55
C PRO A 209 17.07 0.80 -4.52
N GLU A 210 17.41 2.07 -4.27
CA GLU A 210 18.79 2.60 -4.29
C GLU A 210 19.29 3.10 -2.92
N GLU A 211 18.66 4.13 -2.36
CA GLU A 211 19.00 4.67 -1.04
C GLU A 211 17.77 5.24 -0.34
N ILE A 212 17.87 5.47 0.98
CA ILE A 212 16.81 6.19 1.69
C ILE A 212 16.84 7.66 1.24
N PRO A 213 15.74 8.23 0.70
CA PRO A 213 15.76 9.56 0.10
C PRO A 213 15.65 10.65 1.18
N HIS A 214 16.72 10.85 1.96
CA HIS A 214 16.76 11.77 3.10
C HIS A 214 16.33 13.20 2.72
N ARG A 215 16.76 13.67 1.54
CA ARG A 215 16.39 15.01 1.02
C ARG A 215 14.89 15.10 0.73
N ALA A 216 14.30 14.07 0.11
CA ALA A 216 12.86 14.02 -0.15
C ALA A 216 12.05 13.97 1.15
N ILE A 217 12.45 13.15 2.12
CA ILE A 217 11.80 13.08 3.45
C ILE A 217 11.85 14.45 4.15
N LYS A 218 13.00 15.14 4.12
CA LYS A 218 13.14 16.49 4.70
C LYS A 218 12.24 17.50 3.97
N LYS A 219 12.18 17.45 2.64
CA LYS A 219 11.32 18.30 1.82
C LYS A 219 9.83 18.04 2.12
N ALA A 220 9.41 16.79 2.17
CA ALA A 220 8.04 16.38 2.50
C ALA A 220 7.63 16.89 3.90
N ARG A 221 8.53 16.80 4.88
CA ARG A 221 8.29 17.34 6.23
C ARG A 221 8.13 18.86 6.21
N LYS A 222 8.99 19.58 5.47
CA LYS A 222 8.92 21.03 5.34
C LYS A 222 7.58 21.50 4.75
N HIS A 223 7.06 20.78 3.75
CA HIS A 223 5.81 21.12 3.04
C HIS A 223 4.62 20.26 3.51
N SER A 224 4.67 19.69 4.72
CA SER A 224 3.69 18.71 5.18
C SER A 224 2.25 19.26 5.26
N VAL A 225 2.09 20.56 5.54
CA VAL A 225 0.77 21.23 5.55
C VAL A 225 0.20 21.36 4.13
N GLU A 226 1.03 21.70 3.14
CA GLU A 226 0.60 21.77 1.73
C GLU A 226 0.18 20.38 1.22
N HIS A 227 0.93 19.34 1.59
CA HIS A 227 0.54 17.96 1.29
C HIS A 227 -0.78 17.57 1.96
N GLN A 228 -0.99 17.99 3.22
CA GLN A 228 -2.26 17.74 3.90
C GLN A 228 -3.43 18.38 3.17
N GLN A 229 -3.27 19.62 2.70
CA GLN A 229 -4.31 20.30 1.92
C GLN A 229 -4.58 19.60 0.57
N ARG A 230 -3.52 19.14 -0.11
CA ARG A 230 -3.65 18.45 -1.41
C ARG A 230 -4.40 17.12 -1.34
N TYR A 231 -4.16 16.33 -0.30
CA TYR A 231 -4.65 14.95 -0.19
C TYR A 231 -5.71 14.74 0.88
N ASP A 232 -6.01 15.75 1.70
CA ASP A 232 -6.86 15.66 2.89
C ASP A 232 -6.41 14.56 3.88
N LEU A 233 -5.08 14.46 4.08
CA LEU A 233 -4.45 13.48 4.97
C LEU A 233 -3.51 14.17 5.97
N ASP A 234 -3.45 13.68 7.21
CA ASP A 234 -2.64 14.24 8.31
C ASP A 234 -1.13 13.90 8.15
N PHE A 235 -0.54 14.32 7.03
CA PHE A 235 0.88 14.15 6.75
C PHE A 235 1.81 14.78 7.78
N PRO A 236 1.51 15.93 8.42
CA PRO A 236 2.31 16.43 9.54
C PRO A 236 2.47 15.38 10.65
N GLN A 237 1.38 14.68 11.02
CA GLN A 237 1.45 13.59 11.98
C GLN A 237 2.24 12.38 11.45
N TYR A 238 2.00 11.97 10.21
CA TYR A 238 2.61 10.78 9.63
C TYR A 238 4.13 10.94 9.51
N LEU A 239 4.59 12.08 8.97
CA LEU A 239 6.00 12.41 8.82
C LEU A 239 6.69 12.63 10.17
N LYS A 240 6.01 13.22 11.16
CA LYS A 240 6.53 13.30 12.54
C LYS A 240 6.79 11.91 13.12
N ARG A 241 5.87 10.97 12.90
CA ARG A 241 6.00 9.58 13.36
C ARG A 241 7.12 8.87 12.62
N LEU A 242 7.20 9.01 11.29
CA LEU A 242 8.26 8.47 10.45
C LEU A 242 9.63 8.93 10.94
N CYS A 243 9.85 10.23 11.11
CA CYS A 243 11.14 10.74 11.59
C CYS A 243 11.49 10.25 13.00
N ARG A 244 10.50 10.14 13.90
CA ARG A 244 10.73 9.66 15.28
C ARG A 244 11.08 8.17 15.34
N ALA A 245 10.46 7.36 14.50
CA ALA A 245 10.69 5.90 14.48
C ALA A 245 12.02 5.52 13.85
N ASN A 246 12.58 6.37 12.97
CA ASN A 246 13.77 6.05 12.17
C ASN A 246 14.95 6.99 12.48
N ARG A 247 15.06 7.51 13.71
CA ARG A 247 16.08 8.52 14.06
C ARG A 247 17.50 8.06 13.73
N PHE A 248 17.87 6.81 14.00
CA PHE A 248 19.22 6.32 13.75
C PHE A 248 19.53 6.21 12.26
N SER A 249 18.64 5.57 11.49
CA SER A 249 18.77 5.47 10.03
C SER A 249 18.82 6.85 9.36
N LEU A 250 18.03 7.81 9.86
CA LEU A 250 17.97 9.18 9.32
C LEU A 250 19.09 10.11 9.81
N LEU A 251 19.80 9.78 10.88
CA LEU A 251 20.95 10.55 11.40
C LEU A 251 22.28 10.04 10.83
N ALA A 252 22.40 8.75 10.52
CA ALA A 252 23.62 8.17 9.95
C ALA A 252 24.05 8.82 8.62
N SER A 253 23.12 9.44 7.91
CA SER A 253 23.38 10.18 6.66
C SER A 253 23.94 11.60 6.85
N LEU A 254 24.06 12.10 8.09
CA LEU A 254 24.70 13.39 8.39
C LEU A 254 26.21 13.24 8.67
N LEU A 255 26.71 12.01 8.71
CA LEU A 255 28.11 11.65 8.98
C LEU A 255 28.82 11.05 7.75
N ARG A 256 28.15 11.04 6.59
CA ARG A 256 28.71 10.74 5.27
C ARG A 256 28.57 11.97 4.39
#